data_AF-A0A9D5D550-F1
#
_entry.id   AF-A0A9D5D550-F1
#
_cell.length_a   1.000
_cell.length_b   1.000
_cell.length_c   1.000
_cell.angle_alpha   90.00
_cell.angle_beta   90.00
_cell.angle_gamma   90.00
#
_symmetry.space_group_name_H-M   'P 1'
#
loop_
_entity.id
_entity.type
_entity.pdbx_description
1 polymer ?
#
loop_
_entity_poly.entity_id
_entity_poly.type
_entity_poly.pdbx_seq_one_letter_code
_entity_poly.pdbx_strand_id
1 'polypeptide(L)'
;MDPMAATSRDTLNAFTQVDAFLRKNLTFQKRNLKTNIGIIAFPVLLCLLLTILQHIVNHELMKPRNRCGCRCVDVRGDNSCETVCGIEYSTLYQSVTYPFPSPPAWLPLLQVPPAEFHAARVDSTSLLGLLDESCKVAQSCPATVLNTSLNQSLAKIISIFSLLYTGHVRVEGK
;
A
#
# COMPACT_ATOMS: atom_id res chain seq x y z
N MET A 1 -27.76 -58.79 -7.76
CA MET A 1 -27.34 -57.68 -8.64
C MET A 1 -26.29 -56.91 -7.89
N ASP A 2 -25.02 -57.11 -8.22
CA ASP A 2 -23.90 -56.64 -7.40
C ASP A 2 -23.61 -55.15 -7.67
N PRO A 3 -23.73 -54.28 -6.65
CA PRO A 3 -23.52 -52.84 -6.80
C PRO A 3 -22.08 -52.49 -7.21
N MET A 4 -21.12 -53.37 -6.93
CA MET A 4 -19.69 -53.19 -7.22
C MET A 4 -19.38 -53.09 -8.74
N ALA A 5 -20.18 -53.75 -9.58
CA ALA A 5 -19.94 -53.80 -11.03
C ALA A 5 -20.55 -52.60 -11.79
N ALA A 6 -21.45 -51.84 -11.16
CA ALA A 6 -22.00 -50.61 -11.73
C ALA A 6 -21.04 -49.43 -11.47
N THR A 7 -20.53 -49.32 -10.24
CA THR A 7 -19.61 -48.25 -9.83
C THR A 7 -18.31 -48.23 -10.64
N SER A 8 -17.78 -49.39 -11.02
CA SER A 8 -16.56 -49.50 -11.85
C SER A 8 -16.76 -49.09 -13.31
N ARG A 9 -17.94 -49.35 -13.89
CA ARG A 9 -18.30 -48.91 -15.25
C ARG A 9 -18.54 -47.40 -15.31
N ASP A 10 -19.18 -46.84 -14.30
CA ASP A 10 -19.47 -45.40 -14.24
C ASP A 10 -18.19 -44.57 -14.05
N THR A 11 -17.25 -45.06 -13.23
CA THR A 11 -15.91 -44.44 -13.09
C THR A 11 -15.10 -44.56 -14.39
N LEU A 12 -15.10 -45.72 -15.06
CA LEU A 12 -14.42 -45.90 -16.35
C LEU A 12 -14.98 -44.96 -17.43
N ASN A 13 -16.30 -44.75 -17.45
CA ASN A 13 -16.96 -43.80 -18.36
C ASN A 13 -16.62 -42.34 -18.04
N ALA A 14 -16.52 -41.98 -16.75
CA ALA A 14 -16.10 -40.64 -16.34
C ALA A 14 -14.65 -40.34 -16.76
N PHE A 15 -13.72 -41.28 -16.56
CA PHE A 15 -12.32 -41.10 -16.96
C PHE A 15 -12.14 -40.99 -18.48
N THR A 16 -12.87 -41.79 -19.25
CA THR A 16 -12.83 -41.70 -20.72
C THR A 16 -13.42 -40.39 -21.24
N GLN A 17 -14.49 -39.88 -20.62
CA GLN A 17 -15.06 -38.57 -20.92
C GLN A 17 -14.11 -37.43 -20.56
N VAL A 18 -13.45 -37.51 -19.39
CA VAL A 18 -12.45 -36.52 -18.94
C VAL A 18 -11.22 -36.53 -19.85
N ASP A 19 -10.71 -37.70 -20.26
CA ASP A 19 -9.56 -37.79 -21.19
C ASP A 19 -9.92 -37.20 -22.57
N ALA A 20 -11.12 -37.47 -23.07
CA ALA A 20 -11.61 -36.89 -24.33
C ALA A 20 -11.73 -35.36 -24.25
N PHE A 21 -12.21 -34.83 -23.11
CA PHE A 21 -12.30 -33.38 -22.88
C PHE A 21 -10.90 -32.75 -22.74
N LEU A 22 -10.00 -33.40 -22.02
CA LEU A 22 -8.62 -32.94 -21.83
C LEU A 22 -7.87 -32.87 -23.17
N ARG A 23 -7.95 -33.91 -24.01
CA ARG A 23 -7.33 -33.89 -25.35
C ARG A 23 -7.88 -32.77 -26.22
N LYS A 24 -9.19 -32.52 -26.20
CA LYS A 24 -9.79 -31.39 -26.92
C LYS A 24 -9.22 -30.05 -26.46
N ASN A 25 -9.16 -29.82 -25.14
CA ASN A 25 -8.63 -28.58 -24.57
C ASN A 25 -7.13 -28.40 -24.82
N LEU A 26 -6.32 -29.46 -24.70
CA LEU A 26 -4.89 -29.42 -24.99
C LEU A 26 -4.61 -29.17 -26.47
N THR A 27 -5.40 -29.75 -27.38
CA THR A 27 -5.24 -29.51 -28.82
C THR A 27 -5.58 -28.06 -29.18
N PHE A 28 -6.57 -27.46 -28.51
CA PHE A 28 -6.92 -26.05 -28.65
C PHE A 28 -5.80 -25.13 -28.15
N GLN A 29 -5.26 -25.40 -26.95
CA GLN A 29 -4.11 -24.67 -26.41
C GLN A 29 -2.85 -24.83 -27.28
N LYS A 30 -2.62 -26.01 -27.86
CA LYS A 30 -1.49 -26.27 -28.77
C LYS A 30 -1.58 -25.48 -30.08
N ARG A 31 -2.79 -25.30 -30.63
CA ARG A 31 -2.99 -24.48 -31.84
C ARG A 31 -2.83 -22.98 -31.58
N ASN A 32 -3.11 -22.52 -30.35
CA ASN A 32 -2.90 -21.13 -29.93
C ASN A 32 -1.64 -20.93 -29.05
N LEU A 33 -0.67 -21.86 -29.14
CA LEU A 33 0.51 -21.89 -28.26
C LEU A 33 1.36 -20.62 -28.40
N LYS A 34 1.46 -20.06 -29.60
CA LYS A 34 2.21 -18.82 -29.86
C LYS A 34 1.66 -17.63 -29.07
N THR A 35 0.35 -17.50 -29.00
CA THR A 35 -0.35 -16.43 -28.25
C THR A 35 -0.23 -16.66 -26.74
N ASN A 36 -0.41 -17.90 -26.28
CA ASN A 36 -0.27 -18.25 -24.86
C ASN A 36 1.16 -18.05 -24.35
N ILE A 37 2.18 -18.40 -25.15
CA ILE A 37 3.59 -18.10 -24.83
C ILE A 37 3.80 -16.60 -24.77
N GLY A 38 3.23 -15.81 -25.70
CA GLY A 38 3.33 -14.35 -25.66
C GLY A 38 2.77 -13.73 -24.39
N ILE A 39 1.61 -14.21 -23.92
CA ILE A 39 0.95 -13.74 -22.69
C ILE A 39 1.80 -14.06 -21.45
N ILE A 40 2.49 -15.20 -21.42
CA ILE A 40 3.37 -15.59 -20.29
C ILE A 40 4.75 -14.93 -20.39
N ALA A 41 5.28 -14.75 -21.61
CA ALA A 41 6.59 -14.15 -21.84
C ALA A 41 6.62 -12.66 -21.48
N PHE A 42 5.51 -11.95 -21.65
CA PHE A 42 5.42 -10.53 -21.32
C PHE A 42 5.73 -10.21 -19.85
N PRO A 43 5.03 -10.79 -18.85
CA PRO A 43 5.35 -10.53 -17.45
C PRO A 43 6.75 -11.03 -17.07
N VAL A 44 7.22 -12.14 -17.64
CA VAL A 44 8.60 -12.63 -17.42
C VAL A 44 9.64 -11.63 -17.92
N LEU A 45 9.46 -11.10 -19.13
CA LEU A 45 10.37 -10.12 -19.73
C LEU A 45 10.39 -8.80 -18.94
N LEU A 46 9.22 -8.35 -18.46
CA LEU A 46 9.14 -7.21 -17.56
C LEU A 46 9.89 -7.46 -16.24
N CYS A 47 9.72 -8.63 -15.63
CA CYS A 47 10.45 -8.99 -14.42
C CYS A 47 11.97 -8.99 -14.66
N LEU A 48 12.44 -9.58 -15.76
CA LEU A 48 13.86 -9.59 -16.13
C LEU A 48 14.40 -8.18 -16.36
N LEU A 49 13.64 -7.32 -17.02
CA LEU A 49 14.04 -5.92 -17.24
C LEU A 49 14.18 -5.17 -15.92
N LEU A 50 13.21 -5.34 -15.01
CA LEU A 50 13.24 -4.71 -13.69
C LEU A 50 14.39 -5.23 -12.83
N THR A 51 14.70 -6.54 -12.84
CA THR A 51 15.83 -7.09 -12.07
C THR A 51 17.18 -6.62 -12.61
N ILE A 52 17.33 -6.51 -13.93
CA ILE A 52 18.54 -5.94 -14.55
C ILE A 52 18.70 -4.47 -14.15
N LEU A 53 17.61 -3.69 -14.23
CA LEU A 53 17.63 -2.29 -13.82
C LEU A 53 18.00 -2.15 -12.34
N GLN A 54 17.36 -2.93 -11.47
CA GLN A 54 17.71 -2.97 -10.05
C GLN A 54 19.17 -3.34 -9.82
N HIS A 55 19.71 -4.29 -10.59
CA HIS A 55 21.11 -4.68 -10.49
C HIS A 55 22.04 -3.53 -10.88
N ILE A 56 21.77 -2.84 -11.99
CA ILE A 56 22.56 -1.69 -12.44
C ILE A 56 22.48 -0.55 -11.42
N VAL A 57 21.27 -0.22 -10.96
CA VAL A 57 21.04 0.81 -9.94
C VAL A 57 21.81 0.46 -8.67
N ASN A 58 21.68 -0.76 -8.15
CA ASN A 58 22.39 -1.19 -6.96
C ASN A 58 23.91 -1.19 -7.18
N HIS A 59 24.40 -1.60 -8.35
CA HIS A 59 25.83 -1.57 -8.67
C HIS A 59 26.38 -0.12 -8.68
N GLU A 60 25.63 0.81 -9.26
CA GLU A 60 26.00 2.23 -9.30
C GLU A 60 25.85 2.91 -7.92
N LEU A 61 24.81 2.57 -7.15
CA LEU A 61 24.62 3.07 -5.78
C LEU A 61 25.62 2.47 -4.79
N MET A 62 26.15 1.28 -5.05
CA MET A 62 27.16 0.64 -4.21
C MET A 62 28.56 1.22 -4.41
N LYS A 63 28.76 2.17 -5.35
CA LYS A 63 30.03 2.91 -5.47
C LYS A 63 30.29 3.74 -4.22
N PRO A 64 31.56 3.90 -3.80
CA PRO A 64 31.92 4.64 -2.58
C PRO A 64 31.43 6.11 -2.59
N ARG A 65 31.22 6.68 -3.79
CA ARG A 65 30.67 8.04 -3.96
C ARG A 65 29.18 8.15 -3.57
N ASN A 66 28.43 7.05 -3.57
CA ASN A 66 26.99 7.00 -3.32
C ASN A 66 26.63 6.30 -2.00
N ARG A 67 27.63 5.85 -1.23
CA ARG A 67 27.45 5.31 0.14
C ARG A 67 27.35 6.45 1.15
N CYS A 68 26.71 6.21 2.29
CA CYS A 68 26.80 7.15 3.41
C CYS A 68 28.25 7.30 3.85
N GLY A 69 28.60 8.50 4.28
CA GLY A 69 29.84 8.73 4.98
C GLY A 69 29.80 8.04 6.35
N CYS A 70 30.95 7.47 6.70
CA CYS A 70 31.17 6.87 8.01
C CYS A 70 32.37 7.56 8.64
N ARG A 71 32.29 7.80 9.94
CA ARG A 71 33.38 8.41 10.71
C ARG A 71 33.64 7.56 11.93
N CYS A 72 34.91 7.44 12.32
CA CYS A 72 35.23 6.88 13.62
C CYS A 72 34.84 7.87 14.71
N VAL A 73 34.01 7.39 15.63
CA VAL A 73 33.60 8.10 16.84
C VAL A 73 33.96 7.22 18.02
N ASP A 74 34.62 7.79 19.02
CA ASP A 74 34.83 7.10 20.29
C ASP A 74 33.56 7.24 21.12
N VAL A 75 32.75 6.17 21.13
CA VAL A 75 31.45 6.14 21.82
C VAL A 75 31.62 5.94 23.33
N ARG A 76 32.76 5.38 23.77
CA ARG A 76 32.98 4.91 25.15
C ARG A 76 34.06 5.66 25.93
N GLY A 77 34.84 6.51 25.26
CA GLY A 77 35.97 7.24 25.85
C GLY A 77 37.17 6.34 26.16
N ASP A 78 37.26 5.17 25.53
CA ASP A 78 38.30 4.16 25.72
C ASP A 78 39.33 4.14 24.57
N ASN A 79 39.34 5.19 23.74
CA ASN A 79 40.09 5.30 22.49
C ASN A 79 39.72 4.20 21.46
N SER A 80 38.59 3.51 21.61
CA SER A 80 38.13 2.55 20.59
C SER A 80 37.42 3.27 19.44
N CYS A 81 37.87 2.99 18.22
CA CYS A 81 37.40 3.61 16.99
C CYS A 81 36.18 2.84 16.48
N GLU A 82 34.98 3.17 16.93
CA GLU A 82 33.77 2.55 16.38
C GLU A 82 33.35 3.29 15.10
N THR A 83 33.21 2.55 14.00
CA THR A 83 32.82 3.14 12.72
C THR A 83 31.32 3.34 12.71
N VAL A 84 30.90 4.58 12.95
CA VAL A 84 29.48 4.97 12.89
C VAL A 84 29.19 5.60 11.54
N CYS A 85 28.17 5.08 10.86
CA CYS A 85 27.74 5.55 9.55
C CYS A 85 26.43 6.34 9.68
N GLY A 86 26.33 7.48 9.02
CA GLY A 86 25.14 8.33 9.12
C GLY A 86 25.11 9.47 8.11
N ILE A 87 23.94 10.07 7.95
CA ILE A 87 23.76 11.24 7.08
C ILE A 87 24.61 12.43 7.57
N GLU A 88 24.80 12.56 8.87
CA GLU A 88 25.62 13.59 9.53
C GLU A 88 27.10 13.55 9.11
N TYR A 89 27.57 12.40 8.65
CA TYR A 89 28.95 12.17 8.20
C TYR A 89 29.06 12.07 6.67
N SER A 90 27.94 12.23 5.95
CA SER A 90 27.83 12.09 4.50
C SER A 90 28.00 13.44 3.80
N THR A 91 28.55 13.43 2.58
CA THR A 91 28.58 14.64 1.73
C THR A 91 27.19 15.00 1.18
N LEU A 92 26.99 16.23 0.71
CA LEU A 92 25.72 16.71 0.15
C LEU A 92 25.17 15.83 -0.99
N TYR A 93 26.05 15.16 -1.76
CA TYR A 93 25.64 14.23 -2.82
C TYR A 93 25.29 12.83 -2.28
N GLN A 94 25.92 12.41 -1.19
CA GLN A 94 25.69 11.11 -0.56
C GLN A 94 24.39 11.10 0.27
N SER A 95 24.06 12.22 0.92
CA SER A 95 22.85 12.34 1.75
C SER A 95 21.55 12.13 0.97
N VAL A 96 21.51 12.57 -0.30
CA VAL A 96 20.33 12.44 -1.17
C VAL A 96 20.09 11.00 -1.62
N THR A 97 21.14 10.18 -1.67
CA THR A 97 21.08 8.80 -2.17
C THR A 97 20.93 7.78 -1.04
N TYR A 98 20.93 8.23 0.22
CA TYR A 98 20.96 7.35 1.38
C TYR A 98 19.57 6.74 1.68
N PRO A 99 19.45 5.40 1.73
CA PRO A 99 18.22 4.77 2.20
C PRO A 99 18.12 4.88 3.73
N PHE A 100 17.02 5.45 4.22
CA PHE A 100 16.74 5.51 5.67
C PHE A 100 16.47 4.10 6.22
N PRO A 101 17.33 3.55 7.11
CA PRO A 101 17.19 2.17 7.60
C PRO A 101 15.99 1.99 8.54
N SER A 102 15.47 3.08 9.11
CA SER A 102 14.26 3.08 9.94
C SER A 102 13.59 4.43 9.78
N PRO A 103 12.58 4.56 8.89
CA PRO A 103 11.79 5.79 8.85
C PRO A 103 11.11 5.95 10.21
N PRO A 104 11.09 7.16 10.80
CA PRO A 104 10.30 7.39 12.00
C PRO A 104 8.86 7.02 11.70
N ALA A 105 8.19 6.36 12.65
CA ALA A 105 6.76 6.07 12.53
C ALA A 105 6.01 7.40 12.44
N TRP A 106 5.64 7.81 11.23
CA TRP A 106 4.81 8.98 11.06
C TRP A 106 3.46 8.63 11.68
N LEU A 107 3.03 9.41 12.67
CA LEU A 107 1.62 9.36 13.04
C LEU A 107 0.81 9.64 11.77
N PRO A 108 -0.38 9.03 11.59
CA PRO A 108 -1.26 9.37 10.49
C PRO A 108 -1.59 10.86 10.57
N LEU A 109 -0.82 11.66 9.82
CA LEU A 109 -1.04 13.09 9.67
C LEU A 109 -2.23 13.23 8.73
N LEU A 110 -3.41 13.37 9.31
CA LEU A 110 -4.58 13.82 8.56
C LEU A 110 -4.33 15.29 8.20
N GLN A 111 -3.95 15.55 6.95
CA GLN A 111 -3.84 16.91 6.44
C GLN A 111 -5.23 17.54 6.46
N VAL A 112 -5.44 18.46 7.39
CA VAL A 112 -6.65 19.27 7.46
C VAL A 112 -6.48 20.44 6.49
N PRO A 113 -7.39 20.61 5.51
CA PRO A 113 -7.32 21.74 4.59
C PRO A 113 -7.52 23.09 5.33
N PRO A 114 -7.18 24.23 4.71
CA PRO A 114 -7.47 25.55 5.27
C PRO A 114 -8.97 25.77 5.51
N ALA A 115 -9.30 26.65 6.46
CA ALA A 115 -10.68 26.89 6.90
C ALA A 115 -11.62 27.34 5.76
N GLU A 116 -11.12 28.06 4.74
CA GLU A 116 -11.91 28.44 3.56
C GLU A 116 -12.40 27.24 2.72
N PHE A 117 -11.74 26.08 2.84
CA PHE A 117 -12.07 24.86 2.09
C PHE A 117 -12.83 23.82 2.95
N HIS A 118 -13.21 24.17 4.18
CA HIS A 118 -14.03 23.29 5.01
C HIS A 118 -15.46 23.22 4.49
N ALA A 119 -16.10 22.05 4.63
CA ALA A 119 -17.50 21.87 4.27
C ALA A 119 -18.40 22.71 5.19
N ALA A 120 -19.29 23.49 4.59
CA ALA A 120 -20.33 24.26 5.28
C ALA A 120 -21.68 24.03 4.60
N ARG A 121 -22.74 24.39 5.31
CA ARG A 121 -24.13 24.12 4.92
C ARG A 121 -24.57 25.10 3.84
N VAL A 122 -24.92 24.57 2.67
CA VAL A 122 -25.57 25.34 1.60
C VAL A 122 -27.07 25.07 1.65
N ASP A 123 -27.92 26.04 1.31
CA ASP A 123 -29.39 25.96 1.41
C ASP A 123 -30.02 24.72 0.72
N SER A 124 -29.29 24.08 -0.20
CA SER A 124 -29.71 22.88 -0.95
C SER A 124 -29.24 21.55 -0.34
N THR A 125 -28.38 21.55 0.69
CA THR A 125 -27.86 20.33 1.34
C THR A 125 -28.13 20.37 2.84
N SER A 126 -29.30 19.88 3.26
CA SER A 126 -29.67 19.69 4.67
C SER A 126 -28.99 18.46 5.29
N LEU A 127 -27.67 18.34 5.16
CA LEU A 127 -26.90 17.33 5.89
C LEU A 127 -26.76 17.79 7.34
N LEU A 128 -27.40 17.06 8.25
CA LEU A 128 -27.31 17.30 9.69
C LEU A 128 -25.84 17.31 10.12
N GLY A 129 -25.39 18.35 10.81
CA GLY A 129 -24.02 18.46 11.34
C GLY A 129 -23.10 19.48 10.65
N LEU A 130 -23.48 20.05 9.51
CA LEU A 130 -22.71 21.11 8.84
C LEU A 130 -23.06 22.50 9.38
N LEU A 131 -22.04 23.31 9.65
CA LEU A 131 -22.15 24.69 10.13
C LEU A 131 -22.52 25.65 9.00
N ASP A 132 -23.13 26.77 9.36
CA ASP A 132 -23.51 27.83 8.42
C ASP A 132 -22.29 28.43 7.69
N GLU A 133 -22.46 28.78 6.42
CA GLU A 133 -21.41 29.36 5.55
C GLU A 133 -20.79 30.65 6.13
N SER A 134 -21.49 31.33 7.05
CA SER A 134 -20.95 32.46 7.82
C SER A 134 -19.62 32.13 8.52
N CYS A 135 -19.35 30.87 8.88
CA CYS A 135 -18.08 30.50 9.52
C CYS A 135 -16.87 30.59 8.58
N LYS A 136 -17.07 30.51 7.25
CA LYS A 136 -15.98 30.59 6.26
C LYS A 136 -15.44 32.01 6.17
N VAL A 137 -16.35 32.99 6.22
CA VAL A 137 -16.02 34.42 6.23
C VAL A 137 -15.22 34.79 7.49
N ALA A 138 -15.61 34.21 8.63
CA ALA A 138 -14.91 34.38 9.90
C ALA A 138 -13.64 33.50 10.05
N GLN A 139 -13.31 32.67 9.06
CA GLN A 139 -12.22 31.68 9.09
C GLN A 139 -12.22 30.77 10.33
N SER A 140 -13.39 30.54 10.93
CA SER A 140 -13.55 29.84 12.21
C SER A 140 -14.27 28.50 12.05
N CYS A 141 -14.42 27.98 10.82
CA CYS A 141 -15.07 26.69 10.61
C CYS A 141 -14.20 25.54 11.16
N PRO A 142 -14.67 24.74 12.14
CA PRO A 142 -14.01 23.52 12.54
C PRO A 142 -14.06 22.49 11.40
N ALA A 143 -13.01 21.68 11.28
CA ALA A 143 -13.01 20.56 10.35
C ALA A 143 -14.05 19.53 10.79
N THR A 144 -14.92 19.12 9.88
CA THR A 144 -15.97 18.13 10.15
C THR A 144 -15.68 16.86 9.39
N VAL A 145 -15.61 15.72 10.10
CA VAL A 145 -15.44 14.40 9.50
C VAL A 145 -16.75 13.64 9.63
N LEU A 146 -17.32 13.25 8.48
CA LEU A 146 -18.55 12.46 8.44
C LEU A 146 -18.22 10.99 8.67
N ASN A 147 -18.86 10.39 9.67
CA ASN A 147 -18.76 8.96 9.91
C ASN A 147 -19.99 8.25 9.33
N THR A 148 -19.79 7.43 8.30
CA THR A 148 -20.85 6.66 7.62
C THR A 148 -21.04 5.25 8.20
N SER A 149 -20.51 4.97 9.39
CA SER A 149 -20.64 3.63 9.99
C SER A 149 -22.09 3.23 10.23
N LEU A 150 -22.46 2.04 9.76
CA LEU A 150 -23.78 1.41 9.99
C LEU A 150 -23.98 0.98 11.45
N ASN A 151 -22.92 0.93 12.26
CA ASN A 151 -23.00 0.53 13.66
C ASN A 151 -22.81 1.75 14.57
N GLN A 152 -23.91 2.17 15.21
CA GLN A 152 -23.94 3.34 16.08
C GLN A 152 -22.92 3.28 17.22
N SER A 153 -22.63 2.08 17.74
CA SER A 153 -21.66 1.90 18.83
C SER A 153 -20.23 2.18 18.35
N LEU A 154 -19.88 1.71 17.14
CA LEU A 154 -18.60 2.01 16.53
C LEU A 154 -18.51 3.50 16.16
N ALA A 155 -19.60 4.09 15.68
CA ALA A 155 -19.64 5.51 15.34
C ALA A 155 -19.33 6.41 16.55
N LYS A 156 -19.92 6.08 17.71
CA LYS A 156 -19.65 6.78 18.98
C LYS A 156 -18.20 6.66 19.42
N ILE A 157 -17.61 5.46 19.36
CA ILE A 157 -16.21 5.23 19.77
C ILE A 157 -15.26 6.05 18.89
N ILE A 158 -15.47 6.05 17.57
CA ILE A 158 -14.63 6.80 16.63
C ILE A 158 -14.77 8.32 16.85
N SER A 159 -15.99 8.81 17.10
CA SER A 159 -16.22 10.23 17.41
C SER A 159 -15.49 10.68 18.68
N ILE A 160 -15.57 9.88 19.75
CA ILE A 160 -14.87 10.15 21.01
C ILE A 160 -13.35 10.12 20.83
N PHE A 161 -12.83 9.14 20.09
CA PHE A 161 -11.40 9.03 19.83
C PHE A 161 -10.88 10.23 19.03
N SER A 162 -11.61 10.67 17.99
CA SER A 162 -11.20 11.85 17.22
C SER A 162 -11.14 13.13 18.07
N LEU A 163 -12.09 13.34 18.99
CA LEU A 163 -12.08 14.50 19.89
C LEU A 163 -10.89 14.51 20.86
N LEU A 164 -10.36 13.34 21.23
CA LEU A 164 -9.22 13.21 22.15
C LEU A 164 -7.87 13.44 21.47
N TYR A 165 -7.75 13.17 20.18
CA TYR A 165 -6.47 13.19 19.45
C TYR A 165 -6.33 14.32 18.44
N THR A 166 -7.44 14.93 18.02
CA THR A 166 -7.44 16.05 17.08
C THR A 166 -8.18 17.24 17.70
N GLY A 167 -7.43 18.28 18.06
CA GLY A 167 -8.02 19.54 18.53
C GLY A 167 -9.07 20.05 17.54
N HIS A 168 -10.23 20.47 18.06
CA HIS A 168 -11.33 21.13 17.34
C HIS A 168 -11.87 20.43 16.06
N VAL A 169 -11.76 19.10 15.95
CA VAL A 169 -12.44 18.32 14.89
C VAL A 169 -13.80 17.84 15.39
N ARG A 170 -14.88 18.18 14.67
CA ARG A 170 -16.23 17.69 14.97
C ARG A 170 -16.51 16.42 14.16
N VAL A 171 -16.87 15.33 14.84
CA VAL A 171 -17.29 14.09 14.18
C VAL A 171 -18.80 13.91 14.34
N GLU A 172 -19.52 13.98 13.22
CA GLU A 172 -20.97 13.78 13.14
C GLU A 172 -21.26 12.39 12.57
N GLY A 173 -22.15 11.66 13.25
CA GLY A 173 -22.65 10.35 12.82
C GLY A 173 -24.13 10.45 12.44
N LYS A 174 -24.55 9.60 11.50
CA LYS A 174 -25.96 9.42 11.16
C LYS A 174 -26.67 8.52 12.17
#